data_AF-A0A560LRG5-F1
#
_entry.id   AF-A0A560LRG5-F1
#
_cell.length_a   1.000
_cell.length_b   1.000
_cell.length_c   1.000
_cell.angle_alpha   90.00
_cell.angle_beta   90.00
_cell.angle_gamma   90.00
#
_symmetry.space_group_name_H-M   'P 1'
#
loop_
_entity.id
_entity.type
_entity.pdbx_description
1 polymer ?
#
loop_
_entity_poly.entity_id
_entity_poly.type
_entity_poly.pdbx_seq_one_letter_code
_entity_poly.pdbx_strand_id
1 'polypeptide(L)'
;MDPHIRHWKVAIERFCAATDPDYREMAKMVAEIATTDIDETLRQAAAQVLPILRQAALKSADRRTKSIALRRLGIVSDALHMLSAPQFGRRGLTPKVLTQEERYRQLLGLPFGRHLAATEVHQAFKRAAKTVHPDGGGNGAAFLELAAARDALIKHH
;
A
#
# COMPACT_ATOMS: atom_id res chain seq x y z
N MET A 1 10.13 6.52 -6.24
CA MET A 1 10.77 6.21 -4.95
C MET A 1 11.34 7.52 -4.43
N ASP A 2 11.04 7.88 -3.19
CA ASP A 2 11.52 9.12 -2.59
C ASP A 2 13.07 9.10 -2.47
N PRO A 3 13.78 10.17 -2.88
CA PRO A 3 15.24 10.26 -2.77
C PRO A 3 15.77 10.06 -1.33
N HIS A 4 15.04 10.52 -0.32
CA HIS A 4 15.42 10.40 1.08
C HIS A 4 15.39 8.94 1.55
N ILE A 5 14.35 8.18 1.17
CA ILE A 5 14.23 6.75 1.51
C ILE A 5 15.43 5.97 0.98
N ARG A 6 15.84 6.25 -0.27
CA ARG A 6 17.01 5.58 -0.87
C ARG A 6 18.30 5.96 -0.14
N HIS A 7 18.46 7.24 0.19
CA HIS A 7 19.63 7.74 0.90
C HIS A 7 19.76 7.10 2.29
N TRP A 8 18.69 7.12 3.09
CA TRP A 8 18.68 6.54 4.44
C TRP A 8 18.92 5.04 4.43
N LYS A 9 18.34 4.31 3.47
CA LYS A 9 18.56 2.88 3.31
C LYS A 9 20.05 2.56 3.11
N VAL A 10 20.69 3.22 2.15
CA VAL A 10 22.12 3.01 1.86
C VAL A 10 23.00 3.38 3.06
N ALA A 11 22.67 4.45 3.77
CA ALA A 11 23.43 4.87 4.94
C ALA A 11 23.34 3.84 6.09
N ILE A 12 22.16 3.29 6.36
CA ILE A 12 21.97 2.24 7.38
C ILE A 12 22.71 0.96 6.97
N GLU A 13 22.66 0.56 5.70
CA GLU A 13 23.39 -0.61 5.20
C GLU A 13 24.91 -0.46 5.39
N ARG A 14 25.45 0.72 5.03
CA ARG A 14 26.87 1.04 5.22
C ARG A 14 27.28 1.03 6.69
N PHE A 15 26.45 1.60 7.56
CA PHE A 15 26.68 1.60 9.00
C PHE A 15 26.72 0.17 9.57
N CYS A 16 25.78 -0.69 9.17
CA CYS A 16 25.76 -2.09 9.63
C CYS A 16 26.96 -2.90 9.12
N ALA A 17 27.52 -2.56 7.95
CA ALA A 17 28.69 -3.22 7.38
C ALA A 17 30.03 -2.68 7.92
N ALA A 18 30.04 -1.54 8.62
CA ALA A 18 31.26 -0.89 9.08
C ALA A 18 31.88 -1.62 10.30
N THR A 19 33.21 -1.72 10.31
CA THR A 19 33.97 -2.33 11.42
C THR A 19 33.95 -1.46 12.68
N ASP A 20 33.95 -0.14 12.52
CA ASP A 20 33.78 0.83 13.61
C ASP A 20 32.68 1.86 13.25
N PRO A 21 31.41 1.54 13.51
CA PRO A 21 30.29 2.38 13.10
C PRO A 21 30.13 3.64 13.95
N ASP A 22 29.92 4.79 13.32
CA ASP A 22 29.65 6.07 14.01
C ASP A 22 28.19 6.17 14.48
N TYR A 23 27.95 5.73 15.72
CA TYR A 23 26.63 5.75 16.36
C TYR A 23 26.08 7.17 16.53
N ARG A 24 26.96 8.19 16.64
CA ARG A 24 26.51 9.58 16.80
C ARG A 24 25.89 10.06 15.50
N GLU A 25 26.55 9.78 14.38
CA GLU A 25 26.02 10.15 13.07
C GLU A 25 24.73 9.39 12.74
N MET A 26 24.69 8.10 13.06
CA MET A 26 23.47 7.30 12.91
C MET A 26 22.31 7.82 13.76
N ALA A 27 22.57 8.24 15.01
CA ALA A 27 21.54 8.80 15.87
C ALA A 27 20.96 10.13 15.32
N LYS A 28 21.76 10.97 14.66
CA LYS A 28 21.27 12.19 14.00
C LYS A 28 20.36 11.85 12.82
N MET A 29 20.79 10.92 11.97
CA MET A 29 20.00 10.48 10.82
C MET A 29 18.66 9.87 11.27
N VAL A 30 18.67 9.00 12.29
CA VAL A 30 17.42 8.43 12.81
C VAL A 30 16.54 9.49 13.48
N ALA A 31 17.11 10.54 14.06
CA ALA A 31 16.33 11.67 14.57
C ALA A 31 15.65 12.46 13.44
N GLU A 32 16.32 12.66 12.30
CA GLU A 32 15.74 13.28 11.10
C GLU A 32 14.54 12.45 10.60
N ILE A 33 14.72 11.12 10.48
CA ILE A 33 13.64 10.21 10.09
C ILE A 33 12.46 10.28 11.08
N ALA A 34 12.73 10.39 12.39
CA ALA A 34 11.66 10.50 13.40
C ALA A 34 10.84 11.81 13.32
N THR A 35 11.32 12.80 12.56
CA THR A 35 10.65 14.09 12.34
C THR A 35 10.10 14.27 10.94
N THR A 36 10.31 13.30 10.05
CA THR A 36 9.84 13.37 8.65
C THR A 36 8.33 13.12 8.56
N ASP A 37 7.70 13.67 7.52
CA ASP A 37 6.28 13.44 7.19
C ASP A 37 6.10 12.48 6.00
N ILE A 38 7.16 11.73 5.64
CA ILE A 38 7.15 10.82 4.49
C ILE A 38 6.28 9.59 4.74
N ASP A 39 6.41 8.96 5.91
CA ASP A 39 5.66 7.75 6.27
C ASP A 39 5.54 7.60 7.79
N GLU A 40 4.32 7.34 8.26
CA GLU A 40 4.00 7.20 9.69
C GLU A 40 4.72 6.01 10.34
N THR A 41 4.77 4.88 9.64
CA THR A 41 5.37 3.64 10.17
C THR A 41 6.88 3.83 10.33
N LEU A 42 7.53 4.43 9.34
CA LEU A 42 8.95 4.77 9.36
C LEU A 42 9.25 5.78 10.47
N ARG A 43 8.43 6.81 10.62
CA ARG A 43 8.55 7.83 11.68
C ARG A 43 8.49 7.20 13.07
N GLN A 44 7.51 6.33 13.31
CA GLN A 44 7.36 5.61 14.58
C GLN A 44 8.52 4.64 14.84
N ALA A 45 8.94 3.87 13.83
CA ALA A 45 10.08 2.98 13.93
C ALA A 45 11.35 3.74 14.35
N ALA A 46 11.61 4.89 13.72
CA ALA A 46 12.74 5.75 14.05
C ALA A 46 12.65 6.30 15.49
N ALA A 47 11.48 6.78 15.90
CA ALA A 47 11.25 7.29 17.25
C ALA A 47 11.51 6.22 18.34
N GLN A 48 11.16 4.96 18.08
CA GLN A 48 11.39 3.84 19.00
C GLN A 48 12.88 3.47 19.15
N VAL A 49 13.66 3.59 18.07
CA VAL A 49 15.07 3.19 18.04
C VAL A 49 16.00 4.32 18.49
N LEU A 50 15.59 5.57 18.36
CA LEU A 50 16.42 6.73 18.67
C LEU A 50 17.03 6.74 20.09
N PRO A 51 16.32 6.38 21.18
CA PRO A 51 16.90 6.41 22.52
C PRO A 51 18.11 5.46 22.69
N ILE A 52 18.02 4.24 22.15
CA ILE A 52 19.11 3.25 22.28
C ILE A 52 20.31 3.63 21.41
N LEU A 53 20.09 4.28 20.26
CA LEU A 53 21.18 4.82 19.44
C LEU A 53 21.90 5.98 20.13
N ARG A 54 21.15 6.91 20.75
CA ARG A 54 21.75 7.99 21.56
C ARG A 54 22.58 7.43 22.71
N GLN A 55 22.10 6.38 23.38
CA GLN A 55 22.85 5.72 24.43
C GLN A 55 24.12 5.06 23.90
N ALA A 56 24.06 4.40 22.74
CA ALA A 56 25.22 3.79 22.09
C ALA A 56 26.25 4.81 21.58
N ALA A 57 25.83 6.06 21.31
CA ALA A 57 26.70 7.16 20.89
C ALA A 57 27.50 7.81 22.03
N LEU A 58 27.23 7.44 23.29
CA LEU A 58 28.01 7.91 24.44
C LEU A 58 29.41 7.29 24.44
N LYS A 59 30.41 8.06 24.86
CA LYS A 59 31.81 7.56 24.97
C LYS A 59 31.94 6.37 25.93
N SER A 60 31.05 6.28 26.92
CA SER A 60 31.00 5.21 27.93
C SER A 60 30.17 4.00 27.52
N ALA A 61 29.58 3.98 26.32
CA ALA A 61 28.71 2.90 25.89
C ALA A 61 29.47 1.58 25.77
N ASP A 62 28.98 0.56 26.47
CA ASP A 62 29.54 -0.78 26.44
C ASP A 62 29.18 -1.52 25.14
N ARG A 63 29.92 -2.60 24.85
CA ARG A 63 29.72 -3.41 23.65
C ARG A 63 28.31 -4.00 23.56
N ARG A 64 27.68 -4.28 24.71
CA ARG A 64 26.30 -4.80 24.78
C ARG A 64 25.29 -3.76 24.31
N THR A 65 25.39 -2.51 24.78
CA THR A 65 24.52 -1.41 24.33
C THR A 65 24.65 -1.20 22.82
N LYS A 66 25.88 -1.18 22.29
CA LYS A 66 26.17 -1.07 20.85
C LYS A 66 25.54 -2.20 20.03
N SER A 67 25.63 -3.44 20.52
CA SER A 67 24.99 -4.63 19.90
C SER A 67 23.46 -4.54 19.89
N ILE A 68 22.85 -4.14 21.01
CA ILE A 68 21.40 -3.95 21.11
C ILE A 68 20.94 -2.84 20.16
N ALA A 69 21.68 -1.74 20.08
CA ALA A 69 21.40 -0.63 19.17
C ALA A 69 21.41 -1.09 17.69
N LEU A 70 22.41 -1.87 17.28
CA LEU A 70 22.47 -2.45 15.93
C LEU A 70 21.25 -3.35 15.65
N ARG A 71 20.89 -4.22 16.59
CA ARG A 71 19.72 -5.08 16.45
C ARG A 71 18.42 -4.28 16.33
N ARG A 72 18.27 -3.21 17.12
CA ARG A 72 17.10 -2.34 17.09
C ARG A 72 17.03 -1.52 15.80
N LEU A 73 18.16 -1.13 15.23
CA LEU A 73 18.22 -0.45 13.93
C LEU A 73 17.61 -1.28 12.79
N GLY A 74 17.57 -2.61 12.93
CA GLY A 74 16.85 -3.50 12.02
C GLY A 74 15.39 -3.10 11.80
N ILE A 75 14.71 -2.58 12.82
CA ILE A 75 13.30 -2.14 12.72
C ILE A 75 13.15 -1.00 11.70
N VAL A 76 14.08 -0.03 11.71
CA VAL A 76 14.09 1.08 10.74
C VAL A 76 14.48 0.57 9.36
N SER A 77 15.45 -0.35 9.28
CA SER A 77 15.85 -0.98 8.02
C SER A 77 14.70 -1.75 7.36
N ASP A 78 13.90 -2.47 8.13
CA ASP A 78 12.73 -3.22 7.67
C ASP A 78 11.65 -2.28 7.13
N ALA A 79 11.35 -1.19 7.85
CA ALA A 79 10.41 -0.17 7.39
C ALA A 79 10.86 0.48 6.05
N LEU A 80 12.14 0.84 5.95
CA LEU A 80 12.72 1.36 4.70
C LEU A 80 12.70 0.32 3.58
N HIS A 81 12.92 -0.95 3.88
CA HIS A 81 12.81 -2.04 2.92
C HIS A 81 11.38 -2.17 2.39
N MET A 82 10.37 -2.08 3.24
CA MET A 82 8.96 -2.12 2.83
C MET A 82 8.59 -0.96 1.92
N LEU A 83 9.12 0.24 2.17
CA LEU A 83 8.88 1.42 1.33
C LEU A 83 9.70 1.39 0.01
N SER A 84 10.82 0.69 0.01
CA SER A 84 11.69 0.53 -1.17
C SER A 84 11.31 -0.67 -2.04
N ALA A 85 10.56 -1.62 -1.50
CA ALA A 85 10.16 -2.82 -2.21
C ALA A 85 9.27 -2.43 -3.40
N PRO A 86 9.56 -2.94 -4.61
CA PRO A 86 8.66 -2.72 -5.73
C PRO A 86 7.32 -3.36 -5.38
N GLN A 87 6.24 -2.58 -5.48
CA GLN A 87 4.88 -3.01 -5.17
C GLN A 87 4.35 -3.96 -6.26
N PHE A 88 4.99 -5.12 -6.42
CA PHE A 88 4.44 -6.19 -7.24
C PHE A 88 3.24 -6.78 -6.49
N GLY A 89 2.04 -6.56 -7.02
CA GLY A 89 0.81 -7.20 -6.52
C GLY A 89 -0.11 -6.34 -5.67
N ARG A 90 0.19 -5.05 -5.43
CA ARG A 90 -0.82 -4.10 -4.93
C ARG A 90 -1.24 -3.18 -6.07
N ARG A 91 -2.36 -3.51 -6.74
CA ARG A 91 -3.13 -2.47 -7.44
C ARG A 91 -3.36 -1.36 -6.43
N GLY A 92 -2.86 -0.17 -6.72
CA GLY A 92 -3.01 0.99 -5.85
C GLY A 92 -4.47 1.10 -5.40
N LEU A 93 -4.70 1.00 -4.10
CA LEU A 93 -5.98 1.31 -3.47
C LEU A 93 -6.13 2.83 -3.38
N THR A 94 -5.92 3.55 -4.48
CA THR A 94 -6.86 4.60 -4.81
C THR A 94 -8.01 3.85 -5.48
N PRO A 95 -9.22 3.80 -4.90
CA PRO A 95 -10.35 3.30 -5.66
C PRO A 95 -10.41 4.20 -6.89
N LYS A 96 -10.00 3.68 -8.05
CA LYS A 96 -10.22 4.34 -9.32
C LYS A 96 -11.71 4.69 -9.29
N VAL A 97 -12.02 5.98 -9.28
CA VAL A 97 -13.41 6.42 -9.30
C VAL A 97 -13.98 5.86 -10.59
N LEU A 98 -14.67 4.74 -10.47
CA LEU A 98 -15.18 4.02 -11.62
C LEU A 98 -16.11 4.97 -12.35
N THR A 99 -15.89 5.12 -13.65
CA THR A 99 -16.84 5.85 -14.48
C THR A 99 -18.20 5.17 -14.39
N GLN A 100 -19.28 5.89 -14.69
CA GLN A 100 -20.62 5.31 -14.60
C GLN A 100 -20.75 4.02 -15.44
N GLU A 101 -20.10 3.99 -16.60
CA GLU A 101 -20.01 2.81 -17.47
C GLU A 101 -19.24 1.64 -16.82
N GLU A 102 -18.10 1.90 -16.18
CA GLU A 102 -17.35 0.88 -15.44
C GLU A 102 -18.18 0.34 -14.26
N ARG A 103 -18.98 1.18 -13.58
CA ARG A 103 -19.89 0.71 -12.53
C ARG A 103 -20.96 -0.23 -13.08
N TYR A 104 -21.54 0.07 -14.23
CA TYR A 104 -22.51 -0.81 -14.88
C TYR A 104 -21.88 -2.13 -15.34
N ARG A 105 -20.66 -2.09 -15.87
CA ARG A 105 -19.92 -3.32 -16.20
C ARG A 105 -19.65 -4.16 -14.96
N GLN A 106 -19.25 -3.54 -13.85
CA GLN A 106 -19.03 -4.24 -12.59
C GLN A 106 -20.31 -4.88 -12.06
N LEU A 107 -21.44 -4.16 -12.10
CA LEU A 107 -22.75 -4.64 -11.66
C LEU A 107 -23.20 -5.89 -12.43
N LEU A 108 -22.88 -5.96 -13.72
CA LEU A 108 -23.20 -7.10 -14.60
C LEU A 108 -22.10 -8.17 -14.65
N GLY A 109 -20.98 -7.99 -13.93
CA GLY A 109 -19.84 -8.92 -13.97
C GLY A 109 -19.10 -8.95 -15.32
N LEU A 110 -19.12 -7.83 -16.06
CA LEU A 110 -18.49 -7.67 -17.36
C LEU A 110 -17.03 -7.16 -17.23
N PRO A 111 -16.12 -7.57 -18.14
CA PRO A 111 -14.74 -7.12 -18.13
C PRO A 111 -14.60 -5.65 -18.54
N PHE A 112 -13.59 -4.98 -17.98
CA PHE A 112 -13.24 -3.59 -18.29
C PHE A 112 -12.32 -3.49 -19.52
N GLY A 113 -12.38 -2.36 -20.22
CA GLY A 113 -11.37 -1.97 -21.21
C GLY A 113 -11.39 -2.74 -22.53
N ARG A 114 -12.43 -3.55 -22.79
CA ARG A 114 -12.69 -4.16 -24.10
C ARG A 114 -14.06 -3.76 -24.62
N HIS A 115 -14.21 -3.74 -25.94
CA HIS A 115 -15.53 -3.61 -26.56
C HIS A 115 -16.40 -4.82 -26.22
N LEU A 116 -17.66 -4.56 -25.89
CA LEU A 116 -18.65 -5.57 -25.59
C LEU A 116 -19.72 -5.54 -26.68
N ALA A 117 -20.13 -6.71 -27.15
CA ALA A 117 -21.29 -6.79 -28.03
C ALA A 117 -22.59 -6.65 -27.21
N ALA A 118 -23.64 -6.08 -27.79
CA ALA A 118 -24.95 -5.98 -27.13
C ALA A 118 -25.49 -7.35 -26.67
N THR A 119 -25.17 -8.42 -27.39
CA THR A 119 -25.51 -9.80 -27.02
C THR A 119 -24.78 -10.28 -25.76
N GLU A 120 -23.52 -9.90 -25.56
CA GLU A 120 -22.75 -10.23 -24.36
C GLU A 120 -23.30 -9.50 -23.13
N VAL A 121 -23.64 -8.21 -23.27
CA VAL A 121 -24.29 -7.42 -22.21
C VAL A 121 -25.64 -8.04 -21.82
N HIS A 122 -26.43 -8.47 -22.81
CA HIS A 122 -27.72 -9.11 -22.57
C HIS A 122 -27.60 -10.48 -21.88
N GLN A 123 -26.60 -11.29 -22.25
CA GLN A 123 -26.33 -12.57 -21.57
C GLN A 123 -25.87 -12.37 -20.13
N ALA A 124 -25.00 -11.39 -19.87
CA ALA A 124 -24.55 -11.05 -18.53
C ALA A 124 -25.72 -10.58 -17.65
N PHE A 125 -26.60 -9.74 -18.19
CA PHE A 125 -27.84 -9.35 -17.54
C PHE A 125 -28.71 -10.56 -17.18
N LYS A 126 -28.94 -11.52 -18.10
CA LYS A 126 -29.73 -12.72 -17.79
C LYS A 126 -29.15 -13.54 -16.64
N ARG A 127 -27.82 -13.64 -16.56
CA ARG A 127 -27.13 -14.35 -15.47
C ARG A 127 -27.29 -13.64 -14.13
N ALA A 128 -27.06 -12.32 -14.10
CA ALA A 128 -27.20 -11.51 -12.88
C ALA A 128 -28.67 -11.41 -12.42
N ALA A 129 -29.59 -11.26 -13.36
CA ALA A 129 -31.03 -11.25 -13.10
C ALA A 129 -31.50 -12.56 -12.45
N LYS A 130 -30.97 -13.71 -12.88
CA LYS A 130 -31.31 -15.01 -12.29
C LYS A 130 -30.93 -15.11 -10.81
N THR A 131 -29.86 -14.43 -10.38
CA THR A 131 -29.42 -14.42 -8.98
C THR A 131 -30.16 -13.41 -8.09
N VAL A 132 -30.77 -12.38 -8.69
CA VAL A 132 -31.38 -11.24 -7.98
C VAL A 132 -32.91 -11.20 -8.16
N HIS A 133 -33.49 -12.16 -8.89
CA HIS A 133 -34.91 -12.17 -9.23
C HIS A 133 -35.80 -12.25 -7.97
N PRO A 134 -36.83 -11.38 -7.85
CA PRO A 134 -37.70 -11.34 -6.66
C PRO A 134 -38.47 -12.63 -6.42
N ASP A 135 -38.86 -13.35 -7.48
CA ASP A 135 -39.56 -14.65 -7.36
C ASP A 135 -38.71 -15.76 -6.71
N GLY A 136 -37.39 -15.57 -6.61
CA GLY A 136 -36.47 -16.46 -5.88
C GLY A 136 -36.08 -15.97 -4.48
N GLY A 137 -36.75 -14.94 -3.95
CA GLY A 137 -36.38 -14.26 -2.70
C GLY A 137 -35.40 -13.11 -2.88
N GLY A 138 -35.23 -12.61 -4.11
CA GLY A 138 -34.32 -11.51 -4.45
C GLY A 138 -34.88 -10.10 -4.21
N ASN A 139 -34.04 -9.09 -4.39
CA ASN A 139 -34.38 -7.69 -4.17
C ASN A 139 -34.84 -7.02 -5.48
N GLY A 140 -36.12 -6.62 -5.54
CA GLY A 140 -36.69 -5.95 -6.72
C GLY A 140 -36.00 -4.64 -7.10
N ALA A 141 -35.48 -3.87 -6.13
CA ALA A 141 -34.72 -2.65 -6.42
C ALA A 141 -33.39 -2.96 -7.12
N ALA A 142 -32.71 -4.03 -6.68
CA ALA A 142 -31.46 -4.48 -7.31
C ALA A 142 -31.71 -5.02 -8.74
N PHE A 143 -32.89 -5.60 -9.01
CA PHE A 143 -33.28 -5.99 -10.36
C PHE A 143 -33.46 -4.78 -11.29
N LEU A 144 -34.08 -3.70 -10.79
CA LEU A 144 -34.24 -2.46 -11.56
C LEU A 144 -32.89 -1.80 -11.87
N GLU A 145 -31.95 -1.81 -10.93
CA GLU A 145 -30.58 -1.32 -11.14
C GLU A 145 -29.84 -2.12 -12.23
N LEU A 146 -29.99 -3.45 -12.23
CA LEU A 146 -29.42 -4.32 -13.28
C LEU A 146 -30.02 -4.01 -14.66
N ALA A 147 -31.32 -3.73 -14.74
CA ALA A 147 -31.99 -3.37 -15.98
C ALA A 147 -31.51 -2.00 -16.50
N ALA A 148 -31.38 -1.01 -15.61
CA ALA A 148 -30.84 0.31 -15.96
C ALA A 148 -29.39 0.23 -16.45
N ALA A 149 -28.56 -0.60 -15.81
CA ALA A 149 -27.18 -0.83 -16.23
C ALA A 149 -27.08 -1.44 -17.64
N ARG A 150 -27.94 -2.43 -17.95
CA ARG A 150 -28.02 -3.02 -19.29
C ARG A 150 -28.39 -1.97 -20.35
N ASP A 151 -29.46 -1.22 -20.11
CA ASP A 151 -29.98 -0.28 -21.10
C ASP A 151 -29.01 0.89 -21.34
N ALA A 152 -28.31 1.35 -20.29
CA ALA A 152 -27.25 2.33 -20.44
C ALA A 152 -26.08 1.79 -21.28
N LEU A 153 -25.63 0.56 -21.01
CA LEU A 153 -24.53 -0.05 -21.77
C LEU A 153 -24.90 -0.34 -23.23
N ILE A 154 -26.16 -0.66 -23.54
CA ILE A 154 -26.62 -0.86 -24.93
C ILE A 154 -26.75 0.48 -25.67
N LYS A 155 -27.14 1.57 -25.00
CA LYS A 155 -27.25 2.91 -25.64
C LYS A 155 -25.90 3.55 -25.95
N HIS A 156 -24.86 3.19 -25.21
CA HIS A 156 -23.50 3.72 -25.37
C HIS A 156 -22.65 2.92 -26.36
N HIS A 157 -23.20 1.88 -26.98
CA HIS A 157 -22.56 0.98 -27.95
C HIS A 157 -23.32 0.98 -29.29
#